data_AF-A0A5J5QML7-F1
#
_entry.id   AF-A0A5J5QML7-F1
#
_cell.length_a   1.000
_cell.length_b   1.000
_cell.length_c   1.000
_cell.angle_alpha   90.00
_cell.angle_beta   90.00
_cell.angle_gamma   90.00
#
_symmetry.space_group_name_H-M   'P 1'
#
loop_
_entity.id
_entity.type
_entity.pdbx_description
1 polymer ?
#
loop_
_entity_poly.entity_id
_entity_poly.type
_entity_poly.pdbx_seq_one_letter_code
_entity_poly.pdbx_strand_id
1 'polypeptide(L)'
;MLSKKRPRIRIVRRSDKYSQNAEAIANNYDLLILILVRLPVKSLLRFKSVSKTWHSIISDPEFSRRLSLNISVNKPEYGFIPLGNNSSTDDAPFKYLDFINHSSGLKVVQSCNGLLLCSSSRYYNNFNYDYYIYNPTTKQFVTIPLPSNLQNARVVCRLSLAFDPTKSLHYRVVCVRDPDPWLNILNDPESNYVSQQIEIYSSQTRSWRLSGKPFLSHVNTGFGGGLFCNGTIHWLGAYNNTSFYFNVEDEELRDLPMPPIPDDWEDLRRVLYFGESRNHLHLIEIYRPPTSRFSVYEVESDYSGWFVKYNINLDPLIVAYPGMVRTYWDPSDLNYYAFSIFYIVREANDEESYMVLHIPEKAIRYSLKDGSFKKICDLDANEAEYRSSPALILLAYCCVGEFIQTLSTVSQQSRE
;
A
#
# COMPACT_ATOMS: atom_id res chain seq x y z
N MET A 1 -64.07 -26.03 24.10
CA MET A 1 -62.61 -25.99 23.94
C MET A 1 -62.28 -25.24 22.65
N LEU A 2 -61.82 -23.99 22.77
CA LEU A 2 -61.55 -23.08 21.65
C LEU A 2 -60.14 -23.35 21.08
N SER A 3 -60.09 -23.80 19.82
CA SER A 3 -58.86 -23.97 19.04
C SER A 3 -58.37 -22.61 18.51
N LYS A 4 -57.23 -22.12 19.03
CA LYS A 4 -56.55 -20.92 18.53
C LYS A 4 -55.85 -21.23 17.19
N LYS A 5 -56.39 -20.71 16.09
CA LYS A 5 -55.71 -20.66 14.78
C LYS A 5 -54.46 -19.75 14.86
N ARG A 6 -53.30 -20.26 14.43
CA ARG A 6 -52.08 -19.45 14.23
C ARG A 6 -52.26 -18.48 13.04
N PRO A 7 -51.77 -17.23 13.10
CA PRO A 7 -51.87 -16.31 11.98
C PRO A 7 -50.88 -16.70 10.87
N ARG A 8 -51.38 -16.78 9.63
CA ARG A 8 -50.56 -16.91 8.41
C ARG A 8 -49.90 -15.55 8.15
N ILE A 9 -48.57 -15.49 8.23
CA ILE A 9 -47.79 -14.34 7.76
C ILE A 9 -47.91 -14.30 6.23
N ARG A 10 -48.54 -13.24 5.73
CA ARG A 10 -48.67 -12.97 4.30
C ARG A 10 -47.39 -12.24 3.87
N ILE A 11 -46.48 -12.94 3.19
CA ILE A 11 -45.32 -12.29 2.55
C ILE A 11 -45.87 -11.46 1.38
N VAL A 12 -45.96 -10.15 1.59
CA VAL A 12 -46.22 -9.20 0.51
C VAL A 12 -44.96 -9.16 -0.35
N ARG A 13 -45.03 -9.67 -1.58
CA ARG A 13 -43.97 -9.49 -2.58
C ARG A 13 -43.80 -8.00 -2.83
N ARG A 14 -42.68 -7.43 -2.37
CA ARG A 14 -42.22 -6.10 -2.79
C ARG A 14 -41.90 -6.15 -4.28
N SER A 15 -42.22 -5.07 -4.99
CA SER A 15 -42.18 -4.99 -6.45
C SER A 15 -40.83 -5.41 -7.05
N ASP A 16 -40.90 -6.19 -8.15
CA ASP A 16 -39.76 -6.81 -8.84
C ASP A 16 -38.69 -5.81 -9.31
N LYS A 17 -39.04 -4.53 -9.45
CA LYS A 17 -38.14 -3.45 -9.88
C LYS A 17 -37.07 -3.08 -8.84
N TYR A 18 -37.38 -3.19 -7.54
CA TYR A 18 -36.37 -2.98 -6.49
C TYR A 18 -35.44 -4.20 -6.34
N SER A 19 -35.95 -5.40 -6.64
CA SER A 19 -35.15 -6.63 -6.64
C SER A 19 -34.10 -6.60 -7.74
N GLN A 20 -34.48 -6.18 -8.96
CA GLN A 20 -33.54 -6.06 -10.09
C GLN A 20 -32.42 -5.04 -9.84
N ASN A 21 -32.73 -3.89 -9.24
CA ASN A 21 -31.71 -2.89 -8.91
C ASN A 21 -30.77 -3.36 -7.78
N ALA A 22 -31.31 -4.01 -6.75
CA ALA A 22 -30.50 -4.56 -5.67
C ALA A 22 -29.60 -5.70 -6.17
N GLU A 23 -30.10 -6.51 -7.10
CA GLU A 23 -29.37 -7.59 -7.75
C GLU A 23 -28.30 -7.05 -8.71
N ALA A 24 -28.58 -5.99 -9.47
CA ALA A 24 -27.59 -5.28 -10.28
C ALA A 24 -26.47 -4.66 -9.43
N ILE A 25 -26.80 -4.07 -8.28
CA ILE A 25 -25.80 -3.55 -7.33
C ILE A 25 -25.02 -4.70 -6.68
N ALA A 26 -25.68 -5.79 -6.29
CA ALA A 26 -25.04 -6.96 -5.67
C ALA A 26 -24.11 -7.72 -6.62
N ASN A 27 -24.33 -7.60 -7.94
CA ASN A 27 -23.48 -8.21 -8.96
C ASN A 27 -22.41 -7.24 -9.48
N ASN A 28 -22.43 -5.96 -9.09
CA ASN A 28 -21.41 -4.98 -9.47
C ASN A 28 -20.34 -4.87 -8.38
N TYR A 29 -19.18 -5.46 -8.64
CA TYR A 29 -18.05 -5.50 -7.71
C TYR A 29 -17.58 -4.11 -7.27
N ASP A 30 -17.49 -3.14 -8.18
CA ASP A 30 -17.01 -1.80 -7.88
C ASP A 30 -17.96 -1.04 -6.94
N LEU A 31 -19.26 -1.14 -7.20
CA LEU A 31 -20.28 -0.54 -6.34
C LEU A 31 -20.27 -1.18 -4.94
N LEU A 32 -20.10 -2.50 -4.86
CA LEU A 32 -19.96 -3.18 -3.57
C LEU A 32 -18.72 -2.71 -2.80
N ILE A 33 -17.56 -2.58 -3.47
CA ILE A 33 -16.35 -2.05 -2.84
C ILE A 33 -16.60 -0.62 -2.33
N LEU A 34 -17.19 0.26 -3.14
CA LEU A 34 -17.49 1.63 -2.75
C LEU A 34 -18.45 1.74 -1.57
N ILE A 35 -19.41 0.82 -1.44
CA ILE A 35 -20.34 0.74 -0.30
C ILE A 35 -19.60 0.21 0.93
N LEU A 36 -18.90 -0.92 0.79
CA LEU A 36 -18.26 -1.63 1.89
C LEU A 36 -17.14 -0.79 2.52
N VAL A 37 -16.33 -0.10 1.73
CA VAL A 37 -15.23 0.75 2.24
C VAL A 37 -15.74 1.89 3.15
N ARG A 38 -17.02 2.28 3.05
CA ARG A 38 -17.64 3.32 3.88
C ARG A 38 -18.18 2.81 5.22
N LEU A 39 -18.12 1.50 5.46
CA LEU A 39 -18.70 0.90 6.65
C LEU A 39 -17.67 0.75 7.78
N PRO A 40 -18.11 0.78 9.06
CA PRO A 40 -17.23 0.50 10.19
C PRO A 40 -16.62 -0.91 10.11
N VAL A 41 -15.36 -1.05 10.51
CA VAL A 41 -14.61 -2.33 10.51
C VAL A 41 -15.37 -3.45 11.21
N LYS A 42 -16.01 -3.16 12.35
CA LYS A 42 -16.81 -4.16 13.08
C LYS A 42 -17.99 -4.71 12.26
N SER A 43 -18.61 -3.87 11.44
CA SER A 43 -19.68 -4.29 10.53
C SER A 43 -19.10 -5.12 9.38
N LEU A 44 -17.95 -4.71 8.83
CA LEU A 44 -17.25 -5.43 7.77
C LEU A 44 -16.87 -6.85 8.17
N LEU A 45 -16.37 -7.04 9.40
CA LEU A 45 -16.07 -8.38 9.91
C LEU A 45 -17.30 -9.29 9.97
N ARG A 46 -18.48 -8.75 10.29
CA ARG A 46 -19.74 -9.50 10.24
C ARG A 46 -20.20 -9.75 8.81
N PHE A 47 -19.91 -8.82 7.91
CA PHE A 47 -20.32 -8.87 6.51
C PHE A 47 -19.56 -9.91 5.68
N LYS A 48 -18.42 -10.39 6.19
CA LYS A 48 -17.73 -11.58 5.67
C LYS A 48 -18.59 -12.84 5.67
N SER A 49 -19.66 -12.92 6.48
CA SER A 49 -20.55 -14.09 6.50
C SER A 49 -21.80 -13.94 5.65
N VAL A 50 -22.00 -12.79 4.99
CA VAL A 50 -23.22 -12.50 4.22
C VAL A 50 -23.20 -13.16 2.83
N SER A 51 -22.06 -13.15 2.14
CA SER A 51 -21.88 -13.83 0.86
C SER A 51 -20.40 -14.14 0.59
N LYS A 52 -20.13 -15.10 -0.32
CA LYS A 52 -18.75 -15.41 -0.76
C LYS A 52 -18.08 -14.21 -1.41
N THR A 53 -18.82 -13.43 -2.19
CA THR A 53 -18.37 -12.19 -2.82
C THR A 53 -17.92 -11.16 -1.79
N TRP A 54 -18.74 -10.92 -0.76
CA TRP A 54 -18.41 -9.97 0.30
C TRP A 54 -17.25 -10.47 1.16
N HIS A 55 -17.20 -11.78 1.42
CA HIS A 55 -16.06 -12.41 2.07
C HIS A 55 -14.76 -12.16 1.31
N SER A 56 -14.78 -12.37 -0.01
CA SER A 56 -13.64 -12.17 -0.90
C SER A 56 -13.19 -10.70 -0.90
N ILE A 57 -14.12 -9.77 -1.16
CA ILE A 57 -13.84 -8.31 -1.16
C ILE A 57 -13.28 -7.86 0.19
N ILE A 58 -13.89 -8.20 1.32
CA ILE A 58 -13.46 -7.70 2.64
C ILE A 58 -12.15 -8.35 3.08
N SER A 59 -11.81 -9.51 2.53
CA SER A 59 -10.55 -10.21 2.80
C SER A 59 -9.45 -9.87 1.79
N ASP A 60 -9.75 -8.99 0.82
CA ASP A 60 -8.80 -8.44 -0.13
C ASP A 60 -7.84 -7.45 0.57
N PRO A 61 -6.51 -7.62 0.44
CA PRO A 61 -5.53 -6.64 0.89
C PRO A 61 -5.76 -5.23 0.31
N GLU A 62 -6.19 -5.12 -0.95
CA GLU A 62 -6.49 -3.86 -1.63
C GLU A 62 -7.73 -3.20 -1.04
N PHE A 63 -8.77 -3.97 -0.68
CA PHE A 63 -9.90 -3.45 0.08
C PHE A 63 -9.45 -2.90 1.43
N SER A 64 -8.55 -3.61 2.13
CA SER A 64 -8.00 -3.14 3.40
C SER A 64 -7.18 -1.86 3.23
N ARG A 65 -6.44 -1.72 2.12
CA ARG A 65 -5.74 -0.49 1.73
C ARG A 65 -6.71 0.66 1.44
N ARG A 66 -7.80 0.40 0.71
CA ARG A 66 -8.85 1.40 0.44
C ARG A 66 -9.60 1.81 1.71
N LEU A 67 -9.78 0.87 2.62
CA LEU A 67 -10.38 1.08 3.93
C LEU A 67 -9.46 1.91 4.84
N SER A 68 -8.16 1.63 4.89
CA SER A 68 -7.18 2.44 5.64
C SER A 68 -7.05 3.87 5.08
N LEU A 69 -7.22 4.03 3.76
CA LEU A 69 -7.33 5.35 3.12
C LEU A 69 -8.61 6.12 3.52
N ASN A 70 -9.70 5.45 3.90
CA ASN A 70 -10.96 6.08 4.31
C ASN A 70 -11.17 6.24 5.82
N ILE A 71 -10.56 5.39 6.67
CA ILE A 71 -10.83 5.33 8.12
C ILE A 71 -10.22 6.48 8.96
N SER A 72 -9.44 7.39 8.37
CA SER A 72 -8.73 8.42 9.15
C SER A 72 -9.65 9.57 9.58
N VAL A 73 -10.43 9.31 10.62
CA VAL A 73 -11.21 10.32 11.36
C VAL A 73 -10.30 11.12 12.30
N ASN A 74 -9.07 10.64 12.56
CA ASN A 74 -8.09 11.26 13.45
C ASN A 74 -6.76 11.51 12.73
N LYS A 75 -5.94 12.45 13.24
CA LYS A 75 -4.55 12.63 12.79
C LYS A 75 -3.76 11.35 13.09
N PRO A 76 -3.19 10.66 12.09
CA PRO A 76 -2.42 9.44 12.35
C PRO A 76 -1.16 9.79 13.14
N GLU A 77 -0.86 8.95 14.12
CA GLU A 77 0.39 8.95 14.87
C GLU A 77 1.39 8.05 14.15
N TYR A 78 2.63 8.52 14.01
CA TYR A 78 3.71 7.80 13.34
C TYR A 78 4.73 7.34 14.38
N GLY A 79 4.97 6.02 14.43
CA GLY A 79 6.03 5.39 15.22
C GLY A 79 7.28 5.16 14.38
N PHE A 80 8.45 5.21 15.04
CA PHE A 80 9.76 5.01 14.40
C PHE A 80 10.47 3.83 15.06
N ILE A 81 11.04 2.95 14.23
CA ILE A 81 11.81 1.81 14.72
C ILE A 81 13.29 2.14 14.56
N PRO A 82 14.06 2.17 15.66
CA PRO A 82 15.51 2.38 15.60
C PRO A 82 16.18 1.16 14.98
N LEU A 83 16.81 1.33 13.82
CA LEU A 83 17.55 0.26 13.13
C LEU A 83 19.07 0.35 13.35
N GLY A 84 19.55 1.51 13.80
CA GLY A 84 20.94 1.72 14.20
C GLY A 84 21.20 1.29 15.66
N ASN A 85 22.42 0.81 15.94
CA ASN A 85 22.80 0.33 17.28
C ASN A 85 22.78 1.42 18.38
N ASN A 86 22.72 2.71 18.02
CA ASN A 86 22.83 3.84 18.95
C ASN A 86 21.65 4.83 18.91
N SER A 87 20.60 4.55 18.14
CA SER A 87 19.45 5.46 18.01
C SER A 87 18.41 5.19 19.10
N SER A 88 18.06 6.21 19.87
CA SER A 88 16.95 6.14 20.82
C SER A 88 15.60 6.31 20.10
N THR A 89 14.49 5.87 20.71
CA THR A 89 13.14 6.16 20.20
C THR A 89 12.77 7.65 20.28
N ASP A 90 13.51 8.42 21.08
CA ASP A 90 13.28 9.86 21.29
C ASP A 90 13.81 10.72 20.12
N ASP A 91 14.65 10.15 19.24
CA ASP A 91 15.18 10.81 18.04
C ASP A 91 14.22 10.73 16.84
N ALA A 92 12.93 10.47 17.08
CA ALA A 92 11.91 10.45 16.04
C ALA A 92 11.76 11.84 15.38
N PRO A 93 11.76 11.94 14.04
CA PRO A 93 11.78 13.22 13.34
C PRO A 93 10.44 13.97 13.49
N PHE A 94 9.35 13.23 13.67
CA PHE A 94 8.01 13.74 13.92
C PHE A 94 7.17 12.63 14.54
N LYS A 95 6.14 13.00 15.29
CA LYS A 95 5.13 12.07 15.81
C LYS A 95 3.81 12.17 15.05
N TYR A 96 3.53 13.37 14.54
CA TYR A 96 2.36 13.70 13.72
C TYR A 96 2.84 14.49 12.50
N LEU A 97 2.10 14.39 11.40
CA LEU A 97 2.25 15.33 10.30
C LEU A 97 1.34 16.54 10.56
N ASP A 98 1.95 17.66 10.90
CA ASP A 98 1.26 18.90 11.29
C ASP A 98 1.73 20.13 10.48
N PHE A 99 2.54 19.92 9.44
CA PHE A 99 3.03 20.99 8.57
C PHE A 99 1.91 21.75 7.83
N ILE A 100 0.71 21.16 7.73
CA ILE A 100 -0.50 21.86 7.28
C ILE A 100 -1.73 21.35 8.06
N ASN A 101 -2.64 22.26 8.42
CA ASN A 101 -3.83 21.90 9.19
C ASN A 101 -5.00 21.56 8.27
N HIS A 102 -5.14 20.28 7.94
CA HIS A 102 -6.33 19.75 7.26
C HIS A 102 -7.26 19.05 8.24
N SER A 103 -8.56 19.29 8.12
CA SER A 103 -9.59 18.65 8.97
C SER A 103 -9.59 17.13 8.87
N SER A 104 -9.15 16.58 7.73
CA SER A 104 -9.07 15.14 7.49
C SER A 104 -7.71 14.52 7.82
N GLY A 105 -6.76 15.32 8.34
CA GLY A 105 -5.39 14.88 8.61
C GLY A 105 -4.54 14.65 7.35
N LEU A 106 -3.26 14.40 7.57
CA LEU A 106 -2.27 14.09 6.52
C LEU A 106 -1.90 12.61 6.60
N LYS A 107 -1.70 12.00 5.44
CA LYS A 107 -1.23 10.61 5.32
C LYS A 107 0.03 10.56 4.49
N VAL A 108 0.99 9.73 4.89
CA VAL A 108 2.09 9.38 3.99
C VAL A 108 1.62 8.33 2.99
N VAL A 109 1.88 8.58 1.72
CA VAL A 109 1.63 7.69 0.59
C VAL A 109 2.89 6.87 0.27
N GLN A 110 4.05 7.52 0.27
CA GLN A 110 5.33 6.90 -0.07
C GLN A 110 6.49 7.64 0.61
N SER A 111 7.56 6.92 0.94
CA SER A 111 8.88 7.48 1.26
C SER A 111 9.85 7.18 0.11
N CYS A 112 10.70 8.14 -0.25
CA CYS A 112 11.72 7.98 -1.28
C CYS A 112 12.94 8.83 -0.93
N ASN A 113 14.05 8.18 -0.58
CA ASN A 113 15.36 8.81 -0.33
C ASN A 113 15.29 10.08 0.53
N GLY A 114 14.58 9.99 1.66
CA GLY A 114 14.46 11.07 2.64
C GLY A 114 13.31 12.05 2.39
N LEU A 115 12.60 11.96 1.26
CA LEU A 115 11.38 12.73 1.00
C LEU A 115 10.13 11.88 1.21
N LEU A 116 9.06 12.52 1.69
CA LEU A 116 7.76 11.90 1.88
C LEU A 116 6.76 12.48 0.89
N LEU A 117 6.09 11.60 0.14
CA LEU A 117 4.88 11.95 -0.60
C LEU A 117 3.70 11.79 0.35
N CYS A 118 3.02 12.89 0.67
CA CYS A 118 1.87 12.91 1.54
C CYS A 118 0.59 13.26 0.77
N SER A 119 -0.55 12.81 1.27
CA SER A 119 -1.87 13.19 0.77
C SER A 119 -2.80 13.63 1.90
N SER A 120 -3.74 14.49 1.56
CA SER A 120 -4.88 14.84 2.43
C SER A 120 -6.14 14.91 1.60
N SER A 121 -7.27 14.47 2.15
CA SER A 121 -8.57 14.67 1.50
C SER A 121 -9.08 16.08 1.79
N ARG A 122 -9.49 16.80 0.74
CA ARG A 122 -9.99 18.19 0.87
C ARG A 122 -11.28 18.28 1.69
N TYR A 123 -12.10 17.23 1.67
CA TYR A 123 -13.40 17.20 2.34
C TYR A 123 -13.75 15.80 2.81
N TYR A 124 -14.43 15.71 3.95
CA TYR A 124 -15.00 14.47 4.46
C TYR A 124 -15.89 13.82 3.38
N ASN A 125 -15.60 12.57 2.99
CA ASN A 125 -16.29 11.79 1.95
C ASN A 125 -16.06 12.22 0.48
N ASN A 126 -15.01 12.98 0.15
CA ASN A 126 -14.67 13.29 -1.24
C ASN A 126 -13.38 12.59 -1.72
N PHE A 127 -13.34 12.25 -3.00
CA PHE A 127 -12.18 11.61 -3.66
C PHE A 127 -11.15 12.63 -4.18
N ASN A 128 -11.27 13.89 -3.78
CA ASN A 128 -10.33 14.94 -4.15
C ASN A 128 -9.22 15.04 -3.10
N TYR A 129 -8.00 14.72 -3.51
CA TYR A 129 -6.82 14.74 -2.64
C TYR A 129 -5.90 15.89 -3.02
N ASP A 130 -5.37 16.55 -2.01
CA ASP A 130 -4.18 17.37 -2.13
C ASP A 130 -2.95 16.50 -1.86
N TYR A 131 -1.89 16.76 -2.62
CA TYR A 131 -0.62 16.05 -2.50
C TYR A 131 0.50 17.00 -2.14
N TYR A 132 1.40 16.51 -1.30
CA TYR A 132 2.52 17.27 -0.77
C TYR A 132 3.79 16.46 -0.86
N ILE A 133 4.90 17.13 -1.16
CA ILE A 133 6.24 16.58 -0.90
C ILE A 133 6.73 17.24 0.37
N TYR A 134 7.01 16.44 1.38
CA TYR A 134 7.47 16.86 2.69
C TYR A 134 8.87 16.33 2.95
N ASN A 135 9.78 17.21 3.35
CA ASN A 135 11.09 16.85 3.87
C ASN A 135 11.03 16.89 5.41
N PRO A 136 11.04 15.75 6.10
CA PRO A 136 10.95 15.70 7.55
C PRO A 136 12.19 16.26 8.25
N THR A 137 13.38 16.21 7.63
CA THR A 137 14.63 16.73 8.19
C THR A 137 14.61 18.26 8.23
N THR A 138 14.15 18.90 7.15
CA THR A 138 14.09 20.37 7.06
C THR A 138 12.75 20.95 7.49
N LYS A 139 11.76 20.09 7.78
CA LYS A 139 10.37 20.45 8.13
C LYS A 139 9.70 21.32 7.08
N GLN A 140 10.06 21.10 5.84
CA GLN A 140 9.79 22.00 4.73
C GLN A 140 8.93 21.22 3.73
N PHE A 141 7.92 21.85 3.11
CA PHE A 141 7.00 21.16 2.21
C PHE A 141 6.67 21.95 0.95
N VAL A 142 6.24 21.24 -0.09
CA VAL A 142 5.73 21.79 -1.35
C VAL A 142 4.40 21.13 -1.68
N THR A 143 3.40 21.92 -2.08
CA THR A 143 2.14 21.42 -2.63
C THR A 143 2.33 21.06 -4.10
N ILE A 144 1.93 19.84 -4.46
CA ILE A 144 1.97 19.39 -5.84
C ILE A 144 0.67 19.82 -6.52
N PRO A 145 0.74 20.64 -7.59
CA PRO A 145 -0.45 20.96 -8.35
C PRO A 145 -0.99 19.69 -8.99
N LEU A 146 -2.31 19.57 -9.14
CA LEU A 146 -2.88 18.49 -9.95
C LEU A 146 -2.64 18.80 -11.45
N PRO A 147 -2.43 17.78 -12.29
CA PRO A 147 -2.43 17.94 -13.74
C PRO A 147 -3.65 18.75 -14.22
N SER A 148 -3.45 19.67 -15.17
CA SER A 148 -4.45 20.68 -15.57
C SER A 148 -5.82 20.12 -15.92
N ASN A 149 -5.87 18.92 -16.52
CA ASN A 149 -7.11 18.26 -16.94
C ASN A 149 -7.84 17.51 -15.80
N LEU A 150 -7.25 17.42 -14.61
CA LEU A 150 -7.80 16.69 -13.46
C LEU A 150 -8.43 17.60 -12.40
N GLN A 151 -8.38 18.93 -12.55
CA GLN A 151 -8.87 19.87 -11.54
C GLN A 151 -10.38 19.72 -11.25
N ASN A 152 -11.15 19.19 -12.20
CA ASN A 152 -12.61 19.00 -12.09
C ASN A 152 -13.04 17.54 -11.99
N ALA A 153 -12.10 16.59 -12.02
CA ALA A 153 -12.41 15.17 -12.04
C ALA A 153 -12.33 14.57 -10.63
N ARG A 154 -13.32 13.74 -10.23
CA ARG A 154 -13.27 12.95 -8.99
C ARG A 154 -12.26 11.82 -9.12
N VAL A 155 -10.97 12.15 -9.25
CA VAL A 155 -9.93 11.18 -9.60
C VAL A 155 -8.92 11.10 -8.46
N VAL A 156 -8.77 9.90 -7.91
CA VAL A 156 -7.63 9.57 -7.06
C VAL A 156 -6.40 9.54 -7.96
N CYS A 157 -5.51 10.53 -7.81
CA CYS A 157 -4.27 10.53 -8.56
C CYS A 157 -3.35 9.44 -8.02
N ARG A 158 -2.99 8.49 -8.89
CA ARG A 158 -2.03 7.42 -8.57
C ARG A 158 -0.63 7.98 -8.79
N LEU A 159 -0.10 8.58 -7.73
CA LEU A 159 1.21 9.25 -7.73
C LEU A 159 2.29 8.33 -7.17
N SER A 160 3.48 8.45 -7.75
CA SER A 160 4.73 7.85 -7.29
C SER A 160 5.84 8.89 -7.28
N LEU A 161 6.60 8.94 -6.20
CA LEU A 161 7.76 9.81 -6.05
C LEU A 161 9.02 9.12 -6.58
N ALA A 162 9.79 9.85 -7.39
CA ALA A 162 11.10 9.46 -7.86
C ALA A 162 12.12 10.53 -7.48
N PHE A 163 13.05 10.16 -6.61
CA PHE A 163 14.09 11.06 -6.13
C PHE A 163 15.35 10.27 -5.85
N ASP A 164 16.45 10.66 -6.48
CA ASP A 164 17.79 10.12 -6.20
C ASP A 164 18.74 11.30 -5.96
N PRO A 165 19.03 11.65 -4.70
CA PRO A 165 19.87 12.79 -4.36
C PRO A 165 21.31 12.65 -4.86
N THR A 166 21.76 11.42 -5.17
CA THR A 166 23.10 11.18 -5.73
C THR A 166 23.21 11.58 -7.20
N LYS A 167 22.06 11.62 -7.92
CA LYS A 167 21.98 11.97 -9.34
C LYS A 167 21.49 13.39 -9.57
N SER A 168 20.54 13.87 -8.77
CA SER A 168 19.91 15.18 -8.94
C SER A 168 19.33 15.72 -7.64
N LEU A 169 19.41 17.05 -7.44
CA LEU A 169 18.72 17.74 -6.35
C LEU A 169 17.22 17.90 -6.59
N HIS A 170 16.76 17.63 -7.81
CA HIS A 170 15.37 17.77 -8.21
C HIS A 170 14.66 16.42 -8.24
N TYR A 171 13.57 16.30 -7.48
CA TYR A 171 12.67 15.16 -7.56
C TYR A 171 11.70 15.27 -8.75
N ARG A 172 11.18 14.13 -9.16
CA ARG A 172 10.07 14.00 -10.11
C ARG A 172 8.90 13.27 -9.45
N VAL A 173 7.68 13.61 -9.84
CA VAL A 173 6.48 12.87 -9.42
C VAL A 173 5.80 12.31 -10.66
N VAL A 174 5.62 11.00 -10.68
CA VAL A 174 4.97 10.28 -11.79
C VAL A 174 3.52 10.05 -11.43
N CYS A 175 2.61 10.43 -12.32
CA CYS A 175 1.18 10.23 -12.21
C CYS A 175 0.72 9.24 -13.28
N VAL A 176 0.07 8.16 -12.86
CA VAL A 176 -0.66 7.28 -13.79
C VAL A 176 -2.14 7.59 -13.69
N ARG A 177 -2.74 8.10 -14.75
CA ARG A 177 -4.14 8.52 -14.78
C ARG A 177 -4.92 7.88 -15.90
N ASP A 178 -6.21 7.77 -15.70
CA ASP A 178 -7.14 7.44 -16.77
C ASP A 178 -7.25 8.67 -17.71
N PRO A 179 -7.10 8.49 -19.03
CA PRO A 179 -7.26 9.57 -20.00
C PRO A 179 -8.66 10.16 -19.97
N ASP A 180 -9.67 9.30 -19.80
CA ASP A 180 -11.08 9.65 -19.66
C ASP A 180 -11.81 8.63 -18.76
N PRO A 181 -12.09 8.98 -17.49
CA PRO A 181 -12.83 8.10 -16.57
C PRO A 181 -14.26 7.80 -17.02
N TRP A 182 -14.87 8.66 -17.84
CA TRP A 182 -16.27 8.53 -18.27
C TRP A 182 -16.39 7.68 -19.54
N LEU A 183 -15.41 7.72 -20.44
CA LEU A 183 -15.40 6.87 -21.64
C LEU A 183 -15.12 5.40 -21.31
N ASN A 184 -14.32 5.11 -20.28
CA ASN A 184 -13.99 3.74 -19.89
C ASN A 184 -15.21 2.96 -19.34
N ILE A 185 -16.25 3.64 -18.85
CA ILE A 185 -17.50 3.01 -18.39
C ILE A 185 -18.38 2.53 -19.57
N LEU A 186 -18.12 3.03 -20.79
CA LEU A 186 -18.92 2.75 -21.99
C LEU A 186 -18.29 1.68 -22.91
N ASN A 187 -17.02 1.36 -22.73
CA ASN A 187 -16.36 0.30 -23.49
C ASN A 187 -16.57 -1.04 -22.77
N ASP A 188 -16.92 -2.05 -23.57
CA ASP A 188 -17.14 -3.45 -23.21
C ASP A 188 -17.11 -3.77 -21.70
N PRO A 189 -18.28 -3.96 -21.04
CA PRO A 189 -18.34 -4.28 -19.61
C PRO A 189 -17.68 -5.62 -19.25
N GLU A 190 -17.26 -6.45 -20.22
CA GLU A 190 -16.46 -7.65 -19.99
C GLU A 190 -14.94 -7.40 -20.07
N SER A 191 -14.50 -6.23 -20.53
CA SER A 191 -13.07 -5.90 -20.64
C SER A 191 -12.49 -5.47 -19.28
N ASN A 192 -11.62 -6.31 -18.72
CA ASN A 192 -10.90 -6.00 -17.48
C ASN A 192 -9.70 -5.05 -17.68
N TYR A 193 -9.58 -4.39 -18.84
CA TYR A 193 -8.46 -3.52 -19.18
C TYR A 193 -8.90 -2.08 -19.44
N VAL A 194 -8.11 -1.14 -18.92
CA VAL A 194 -8.35 0.31 -19.05
C VAL A 194 -7.14 0.98 -19.68
N SER A 195 -7.40 1.98 -20.52
CA SER A 195 -6.34 2.83 -21.06
C SER A 195 -5.82 3.77 -19.97
N GLN A 196 -4.50 3.90 -19.90
CA GLN A 196 -3.74 4.64 -18.92
C GLN A 196 -2.78 5.61 -19.60
N GLN A 197 -2.52 6.74 -18.98
CA GLN A 197 -1.53 7.71 -19.43
C GLN A 197 -0.61 8.13 -18.28
N ILE A 198 0.68 8.28 -18.60
CA ILE A 198 1.70 8.77 -17.66
C ILE A 198 1.89 10.28 -17.85
N GLU A 199 1.92 11.00 -16.74
CA GLU A 199 2.41 12.37 -16.66
C GLU A 199 3.50 12.50 -15.61
N ILE A 200 4.48 13.38 -15.85
CA ILE A 200 5.61 13.62 -14.97
C ILE A 200 5.62 15.08 -14.56
N TYR A 201 5.62 15.32 -13.24
CA TYR A 201 5.94 16.60 -12.65
C TYR A 201 7.44 16.68 -12.40
N SER A 202 8.07 17.77 -12.81
CA SER A 202 9.46 18.07 -12.44
C SER A 202 9.50 19.21 -11.42
N SER A 203 10.17 18.99 -10.30
CA SER A 203 10.41 20.06 -9.31
C SER A 203 11.30 21.19 -9.86
N GLN A 204 12.09 20.91 -10.89
CA GLN A 204 12.96 21.90 -11.55
C GLN A 204 12.15 22.90 -12.38
N THR A 205 11.21 22.42 -13.20
CA THR A 205 10.36 23.29 -14.06
C THR A 205 9.06 23.68 -13.38
N ARG A 206 8.71 23.02 -12.27
CA ARG A 206 7.46 23.18 -11.52
C ARG A 206 6.21 22.97 -12.38
N SER A 207 6.30 22.07 -13.36
CA SER A 207 5.24 21.82 -14.34
C SER A 207 5.06 20.33 -14.59
N TRP A 208 3.84 19.96 -15.00
CA TRP A 208 3.52 18.64 -15.52
C TRP A 208 3.78 18.56 -17.02
N ARG A 209 4.12 17.37 -17.51
CA ARG A 209 4.17 17.03 -18.93
C ARG A 209 3.74 15.59 -19.16
N LEU A 210 3.21 15.31 -20.35
CA LEU A 210 2.93 13.95 -20.80
C LEU A 210 4.23 13.18 -21.02
N SER A 211 4.19 11.88 -20.72
CA SER A 211 5.29 10.93 -20.91
C SER A 211 4.78 9.75 -21.72
N GLY A 212 5.47 9.45 -22.83
CA GLY A 212 5.13 8.32 -23.69
C GLY A 212 3.70 8.36 -24.27
N LYS A 213 3.24 7.21 -24.74
CA LYS A 213 1.89 7.00 -25.29
C LYS A 213 0.97 6.36 -24.24
N PRO A 214 -0.36 6.44 -24.40
CA PRO A 214 -1.27 5.67 -23.58
C PRO A 214 -0.97 4.16 -23.67
N PHE A 215 -1.14 3.45 -22.57
CA PHE A 215 -0.96 2.00 -22.47
C PHE A 215 -2.20 1.35 -21.88
N LEU A 216 -2.33 0.02 -21.98
CA LEU A 216 -3.42 -0.73 -21.36
C LEU A 216 -2.93 -1.38 -20.08
N SER A 217 -3.72 -1.32 -19.02
CA SER A 217 -3.47 -2.05 -17.78
C SER A 217 -4.74 -2.71 -17.29
N HIS A 218 -4.60 -3.75 -16.46
CA HIS A 218 -5.75 -4.33 -15.79
C HIS A 218 -6.39 -3.30 -14.84
N VAL A 219 -7.71 -3.33 -14.67
CA VAL A 219 -8.46 -2.41 -13.79
C VAL A 219 -8.00 -2.50 -12.32
N ASN A 220 -7.53 -3.68 -11.92
CA ASN A 220 -7.02 -3.93 -10.58
C ASN A 220 -5.51 -3.66 -10.41
N THR A 221 -4.81 -3.17 -11.43
CA THR A 221 -3.40 -2.78 -11.28
C THR A 221 -3.31 -1.49 -10.45
N GLY A 222 -2.64 -1.58 -9.29
CA GLY A 222 -2.46 -0.46 -8.38
C GLY A 222 -1.24 0.39 -8.74
N PHE A 223 -1.44 1.57 -9.33
CA PHE A 223 -0.33 2.49 -9.66
C PHE A 223 0.00 3.53 -8.56
N GLY A 224 -0.69 3.50 -7.42
CA GLY A 224 -0.46 4.48 -6.35
C GLY A 224 0.66 4.04 -5.42
N GLY A 225 1.64 4.92 -5.16
CA GLY A 225 2.73 4.65 -4.21
C GLY A 225 3.74 3.61 -4.69
N GLY A 226 4.00 3.56 -6.00
CA GLY A 226 5.01 2.66 -6.59
C GLY A 226 6.40 2.82 -5.98
N LEU A 227 7.18 1.73 -6.01
CA LEU A 227 8.48 1.63 -5.35
C LEU A 227 9.60 2.14 -6.27
N PHE A 228 10.28 3.21 -5.85
CA PHE A 228 11.42 3.75 -6.59
C PHE A 228 12.71 3.02 -6.21
N CYS A 229 13.42 2.50 -7.20
CA CYS A 229 14.70 1.81 -7.05
C CYS A 229 15.56 2.07 -8.29
N ASN A 230 16.80 2.55 -8.09
CA ASN A 230 17.77 2.78 -9.15
C ASN A 230 17.24 3.55 -10.40
N GLY A 231 16.48 4.62 -10.19
CA GLY A 231 15.92 5.43 -11.29
C GLY A 231 14.61 4.90 -11.89
N THR A 232 14.12 3.76 -11.42
CA THR A 232 12.94 3.08 -11.95
C THR A 232 11.85 2.98 -10.88
N ILE A 233 10.59 3.21 -11.26
CA ILE A 233 9.42 3.01 -10.39
C ILE A 233 8.76 1.68 -10.71
N HIS A 234 8.40 0.91 -9.68
CA HIS A 234 7.82 -0.42 -9.81
C HIS A 234 6.42 -0.45 -9.21
N TRP A 235 5.47 -1.03 -9.94
CA TRP A 235 4.10 -1.24 -9.49
C TRP A 235 3.73 -2.70 -9.64
N LEU A 236 3.23 -3.29 -8.55
CA LEU A 236 2.77 -4.67 -8.56
C LEU A 236 1.29 -4.75 -8.91
N GLY A 237 0.96 -5.67 -9.81
CA GLY A 237 -0.41 -6.10 -10.05
C GLY A 237 -0.80 -7.20 -9.08
N ALA A 238 -1.95 -7.06 -8.42
CA ALA A 238 -2.51 -8.12 -7.59
C ALA A 238 -3.09 -9.27 -8.42
N TYR A 239 -3.50 -9.00 -9.67
CA TYR A 239 -4.16 -9.95 -10.56
C TYR A 239 -3.36 -10.19 -11.85
N ASN A 240 -3.42 -11.42 -12.36
CA ASN A 240 -3.03 -11.82 -13.70
C ASN A 240 -1.56 -11.49 -14.07
N ASN A 241 -0.66 -11.47 -13.08
CA ASN A 241 0.78 -11.16 -13.25
C ASN A 241 1.10 -9.79 -13.89
N THR A 242 0.14 -8.87 -13.93
CA THR A 242 0.30 -7.56 -14.58
C THR A 242 1.04 -6.55 -13.69
N SER A 243 2.35 -6.71 -13.57
CA SER A 243 3.23 -5.76 -12.88
C SER A 243 4.06 -4.97 -13.87
N PHE A 244 4.41 -3.75 -13.52
CA PHE A 244 5.08 -2.81 -14.41
C PHE A 244 6.28 -2.17 -13.74
N TYR A 245 7.26 -1.80 -14.55
CA TYR A 245 8.30 -0.86 -14.15
C TYR A 245 8.45 0.25 -15.17
N PHE A 246 8.78 1.44 -14.69
CA PHE A 246 8.93 2.64 -15.50
C PHE A 246 10.25 3.33 -15.18
N ASN A 247 11.13 3.39 -16.17
CA ASN A 247 12.38 4.13 -16.05
C ASN A 247 12.07 5.62 -16.23
N VAL A 248 12.41 6.42 -15.22
CA VAL A 248 12.02 7.83 -15.16
C VAL A 248 12.86 8.72 -16.08
N GLU A 249 14.07 8.28 -16.44
CA GLU A 249 14.95 9.00 -17.36
C GLU A 249 14.70 8.63 -18.82
N ASP A 250 14.57 7.33 -19.11
CA ASP A 250 14.30 6.83 -20.45
C ASP A 250 12.81 6.97 -20.84
N GLU A 251 11.95 7.25 -19.87
CA GLU A 251 10.49 7.37 -20.01
C GLU A 251 9.83 6.14 -20.64
N GLU A 252 10.38 4.97 -20.32
CA GLU A 252 9.96 3.70 -20.88
C GLU A 252 9.22 2.87 -19.83
N LEU A 253 8.00 2.47 -20.15
CA LEU A 253 7.20 1.53 -19.37
C LEU A 253 7.37 0.12 -19.94
N ARG A 254 7.66 -0.85 -19.08
CA ARG A 254 7.78 -2.27 -19.44
C ARG A 254 7.07 -3.15 -18.42
N ASP A 255 6.75 -4.36 -18.84
CA ASP A 255 6.22 -5.39 -17.95
C ASP A 255 7.34 -5.88 -17.03
N LEU A 256 7.05 -5.97 -15.74
CA LEU A 256 7.90 -6.61 -14.75
C LEU A 256 7.59 -8.11 -14.75
N PRO A 257 8.49 -8.99 -15.22
CA PRO A 257 8.23 -10.41 -15.21
C PRO A 257 8.15 -10.89 -13.76
N MET A 258 6.97 -11.37 -13.37
CA MET A 258 6.71 -11.84 -12.01
C MET A 258 6.89 -13.36 -11.91
N PRO A 259 7.24 -13.89 -10.72
CA PRO A 259 7.24 -15.33 -10.48
C PRO A 259 5.84 -15.93 -10.74
N PRO A 260 5.72 -17.16 -11.22
CA PRO A 260 4.42 -17.78 -11.47
C PRO A 260 3.60 -17.90 -10.19
N ILE A 261 2.29 -17.67 -10.29
CA ILE A 261 1.34 -17.93 -9.20
C ILE A 261 1.06 -19.45 -9.20
N PRO A 262 1.01 -20.12 -8.03
CA PRO A 262 0.69 -21.55 -7.97
C PRO A 262 -0.70 -21.86 -8.54
N ASP A 263 -0.84 -22.98 -9.27
CA ASP A 263 -2.04 -23.37 -10.03
C ASP A 263 -3.37 -23.40 -9.23
N ASP A 264 -3.32 -23.61 -7.92
CA ASP A 264 -4.51 -23.67 -7.06
C ASP A 264 -5.09 -22.29 -6.69
N TRP A 265 -4.49 -21.19 -7.19
CA TRP A 265 -4.88 -19.83 -6.87
C TRP A 265 -5.51 -19.15 -8.08
N GLU A 266 -6.59 -18.38 -7.85
CA GLU A 266 -7.36 -17.64 -8.87
C GLU A 266 -6.59 -16.44 -9.47
N ASP A 267 -5.35 -16.65 -9.95
CA ASP A 267 -4.43 -15.64 -10.46
C ASP A 267 -4.18 -14.46 -9.51
N LEU A 268 -4.51 -14.65 -8.22
CA LEU A 268 -4.38 -13.65 -7.17
C LEU A 268 -3.04 -13.79 -6.46
N ARG A 269 -2.19 -12.78 -6.60
CA ARG A 269 -0.88 -12.72 -5.98
C ARG A 269 -0.99 -12.34 -4.51
N ARG A 270 -0.37 -13.15 -3.64
CA ARG A 270 -0.36 -12.92 -2.19
C ARG A 270 0.97 -12.34 -1.73
N VAL A 271 1.19 -11.07 -2.09
CA VAL A 271 2.38 -10.31 -1.68
C VAL A 271 2.31 -10.01 -0.18
N LEU A 272 3.29 -10.52 0.56
CA LEU A 272 3.51 -10.20 1.97
C LEU A 272 4.44 -8.99 2.14
N TYR A 273 5.42 -8.84 1.24
CA TYR A 273 6.37 -7.73 1.25
C TYR A 273 6.84 -7.42 -0.17
N PHE A 274 6.94 -6.13 -0.48
CA PHE A 274 7.63 -5.63 -1.66
C PHE A 274 8.37 -4.35 -1.26
N GLY A 275 9.68 -4.34 -1.39
CA GLY A 275 10.51 -3.25 -0.90
C GLY A 275 11.87 -3.21 -1.54
N GLU A 276 12.56 -2.09 -1.34
CA GLU A 276 13.89 -1.83 -1.85
C GLU A 276 14.87 -1.71 -0.67
N SER A 277 16.07 -2.28 -0.85
CA SER A 277 17.20 -2.05 0.03
C SER A 277 18.52 -2.07 -0.75
N ARG A 278 19.28 -0.98 -0.67
CA ARG A 278 20.58 -0.79 -1.35
C ARG A 278 20.53 -1.01 -2.87
N ASN A 279 19.49 -0.52 -3.52
CA ASN A 279 19.17 -0.67 -4.94
C ASN A 279 18.83 -2.11 -5.37
N HIS A 280 18.47 -2.98 -4.43
CA HIS A 280 17.93 -4.31 -4.73
C HIS A 280 16.45 -4.36 -4.37
N LEU A 281 15.64 -4.92 -5.27
CA LEU A 281 14.23 -5.16 -5.01
C LEU A 281 14.02 -6.52 -4.39
N HIS A 282 13.17 -6.58 -3.37
CA HIS A 282 12.82 -7.79 -2.67
C HIS A 282 11.32 -8.02 -2.68
N LEU A 283 10.93 -9.27 -2.89
CA LEU A 283 9.54 -9.72 -2.96
C LEU A 283 9.36 -10.93 -2.04
N ILE A 284 8.28 -10.95 -1.27
CA ILE A 284 7.88 -12.11 -0.48
C ILE A 284 6.42 -12.40 -0.77
N GLU A 285 6.14 -13.67 -1.06
CA GLU A 285 4.79 -14.15 -1.34
C GLU A 285 4.49 -15.39 -0.50
N ILE A 286 3.23 -15.50 -0.05
CA ILE A 286 2.78 -16.62 0.77
C ILE A 286 1.48 -17.19 0.22
N TYR A 287 1.50 -18.46 -0.16
CA TYR A 287 0.36 -19.12 -0.81
C TYR A 287 -0.18 -20.33 -0.02
N ARG A 288 0.65 -21.06 0.72
CA ARG A 288 0.23 -22.28 1.42
C ARG A 288 0.68 -22.30 2.88
N PRO A 289 -0.10 -22.89 3.78
CA PRO A 289 0.36 -23.23 5.12
C PRO A 289 1.49 -24.29 5.09
N PRO A 290 2.39 -24.29 6.09
CA PRO A 290 2.49 -23.30 7.16
C PRO A 290 3.08 -21.99 6.64
N THR A 291 2.43 -20.86 6.94
CA THR A 291 2.92 -19.52 6.52
C THR A 291 4.12 -19.04 7.34
N SER A 292 4.63 -19.87 8.26
CA SER A 292 5.88 -19.64 9.00
C SER A 292 7.13 -19.89 8.16
N ARG A 293 6.99 -20.49 6.97
CA ARG A 293 8.11 -20.78 6.06
C ARG A 293 7.84 -20.19 4.68
N PHE A 294 8.76 -19.38 4.19
CA PHE A 294 8.62 -18.69 2.91
C PHE A 294 9.98 -18.27 2.35
N SER A 295 10.02 -17.91 1.07
CA SER A 295 11.22 -17.44 0.39
C SER A 295 11.21 -15.94 0.20
N VAL A 296 12.39 -15.33 0.29
CA VAL A 296 12.63 -13.94 -0.12
C VAL A 296 13.22 -13.98 -1.52
N TYR A 297 12.54 -13.36 -2.45
CA TYR A 297 12.98 -13.25 -3.83
C TYR A 297 13.69 -11.92 -4.05
N GLU A 298 14.72 -11.94 -4.90
CA GLU A 298 15.39 -10.75 -5.42
C GLU A 298 15.28 -10.77 -6.95
N VAL A 299 15.05 -9.60 -7.55
CA VAL A 299 15.00 -9.47 -9.01
C VAL A 299 16.42 -9.42 -9.57
N GLU A 300 16.63 -10.05 -10.72
CA GLU A 300 17.88 -9.87 -11.47
C GLU A 300 18.03 -8.44 -11.95
N SER A 301 19.27 -7.94 -12.02
CA SER A 301 19.56 -6.55 -12.38
C SER A 301 19.09 -6.15 -13.79
N ASP A 302 18.96 -7.13 -14.69
CA ASP A 302 18.46 -6.97 -16.06
C ASP A 302 16.95 -7.19 -16.18
N TYR A 303 16.26 -7.43 -15.05
CA TYR A 303 14.85 -7.79 -14.98
C TYR A 303 14.50 -9.07 -15.75
N SER A 304 15.46 -9.99 -15.97
CA SER A 304 15.18 -11.27 -16.65
C SER A 304 14.30 -12.21 -15.82
N GLY A 305 14.28 -12.06 -14.50
CA GLY A 305 13.44 -12.83 -13.61
C GLY A 305 13.75 -12.59 -12.14
N TRP A 306 13.20 -13.48 -11.30
CA TRP A 306 13.39 -13.47 -9.85
C TRP A 306 14.09 -14.74 -9.41
N PHE A 307 15.03 -14.62 -8.48
CA PHE A 307 15.69 -15.75 -7.86
C PHE A 307 15.45 -15.76 -6.35
N VAL A 308 15.45 -16.94 -5.76
CA VAL A 308 15.35 -17.10 -4.30
C VAL A 308 16.67 -16.66 -3.67
N LYS A 309 16.63 -15.57 -2.90
CA LYS A 309 17.78 -15.03 -2.18
C LYS A 309 17.93 -15.64 -0.79
N TYR A 310 16.81 -15.77 -0.07
CA TYR A 310 16.79 -16.34 1.29
C TYR A 310 15.60 -17.29 1.48
N ASN A 311 15.74 -18.29 2.34
CA ASN A 311 14.65 -19.14 2.80
C ASN A 311 14.45 -18.93 4.29
N ILE A 312 13.23 -18.57 4.67
CA ILE A 312 12.89 -18.14 6.03
C ILE A 312 12.17 -19.26 6.76
N ASN A 313 12.53 -19.45 8.03
CA ASN A 313 11.83 -20.34 8.95
C ASN A 313 11.57 -19.61 10.28
N LEU A 314 10.30 -19.25 10.50
CA LEU A 314 9.86 -18.58 11.71
C LEU A 314 9.49 -19.54 12.85
N ASP A 315 9.58 -20.85 12.67
CA ASP A 315 9.19 -21.81 13.72
C ASP A 315 9.93 -21.57 15.06
N PRO A 316 11.25 -21.31 15.10
CA PRO A 316 11.94 -20.98 16.36
C PRO A 316 11.45 -19.69 17.00
N LEU A 317 11.09 -18.70 16.18
CA LEU A 317 10.53 -17.42 16.64
C LEU A 317 9.13 -17.63 17.24
N ILE A 318 8.29 -18.46 16.62
CA ILE A 318 6.95 -18.80 17.10
C ILE A 318 7.02 -19.52 18.45
N VAL A 319 7.99 -20.41 18.65
CA VAL A 319 8.23 -21.07 19.95
C VAL A 319 8.60 -20.05 21.03
N ALA A 320 9.46 -19.07 20.69
CA ALA A 320 9.86 -18.01 21.62
C ALA A 320 8.73 -17.00 21.91
N TYR A 321 7.83 -16.77 20.95
CA TYR A 321 6.72 -15.82 21.03
C TYR A 321 5.38 -16.50 20.68
N PRO A 322 4.80 -17.33 21.57
CA PRO A 322 3.59 -18.08 21.29
C PRO A 322 2.35 -17.20 21.02
N GLY A 323 2.39 -15.91 21.42
CA GLY A 323 1.35 -14.93 21.09
C GLY A 323 1.16 -14.69 19.58
N MET A 324 2.12 -15.11 18.75
CA MET A 324 1.96 -15.12 17.29
C MET A 324 0.89 -16.10 16.81
N VAL A 325 0.56 -17.14 17.58
CA VAL A 325 -0.40 -18.17 17.16
C VAL A 325 -1.83 -17.71 17.43
N ARG A 326 -2.62 -17.56 16.37
CA ARG A 326 -4.04 -17.22 16.46
C ARG A 326 -4.86 -18.50 16.53
N THR A 327 -4.94 -19.08 17.73
CA THR A 327 -5.62 -20.35 18.01
C THR A 327 -7.10 -20.42 17.64
N TYR A 328 -7.72 -19.28 17.35
CA TYR A 328 -9.09 -19.16 16.87
C TYR A 328 -9.24 -19.33 15.35
N TRP A 329 -8.13 -19.40 14.60
CA TRP A 329 -8.10 -19.77 13.19
C TRP A 329 -7.71 -21.24 13.01
N ASP A 330 -8.12 -21.83 11.89
CA ASP A 330 -7.63 -23.13 11.48
C ASP A 330 -6.12 -23.05 11.18
N PRO A 331 -5.29 -24.06 11.56
CA PRO A 331 -3.87 -24.10 11.20
C PRO A 331 -3.59 -24.02 9.68
N SER A 332 -4.58 -24.34 8.86
CA SER A 332 -4.53 -24.18 7.41
C SER A 332 -4.92 -22.78 6.91
N ASP A 333 -5.32 -21.86 7.80
CA ASP A 333 -5.57 -20.46 7.44
C ASP A 333 -4.25 -19.72 7.21
N LEU A 334 -4.18 -18.92 6.15
CA LEU A 334 -3.01 -18.10 5.86
C LEU A 334 -2.68 -17.11 6.97
N ASN A 335 -3.70 -16.65 7.70
CA ASN A 335 -3.59 -15.71 8.80
C ASN A 335 -3.43 -16.37 10.17
N TYR A 336 -3.14 -17.68 10.22
CA TYR A 336 -2.94 -18.43 11.46
C TYR A 336 -1.82 -17.85 12.32
N TYR A 337 -0.73 -17.38 11.69
CA TYR A 337 0.35 -16.67 12.37
C TYR A 337 0.19 -15.15 12.26
N ALA A 338 0.29 -14.45 13.38
CA ALA A 338 0.24 -13.00 13.48
C ALA A 338 1.62 -12.39 13.30
N PHE A 339 1.95 -11.96 12.07
CA PHE A 339 3.14 -11.16 11.81
C PHE A 339 2.96 -10.28 10.57
N SER A 340 3.84 -9.30 10.41
CA SER A 340 4.02 -8.57 9.16
C SER A 340 5.50 -8.22 8.98
N ILE A 341 5.92 -8.02 7.74
CA ILE A 341 7.30 -7.67 7.42
C ILE A 341 7.34 -6.17 7.21
N PHE A 342 8.06 -5.47 8.08
CA PHE A 342 8.18 -4.03 7.98
C PHE A 342 9.25 -3.64 6.96
N TYR A 343 10.42 -4.26 7.02
CA TYR A 343 11.53 -3.90 6.15
C TYR A 343 12.56 -5.02 6.04
N ILE A 344 13.23 -5.12 4.90
CA ILE A 344 14.43 -5.95 4.72
C ILE A 344 15.61 -5.01 4.66
N VAL A 345 16.55 -5.20 5.58
CA VAL A 345 17.82 -4.45 5.60
C VAL A 345 18.89 -5.32 4.98
N ARG A 346 19.29 -4.95 3.76
CA ARG A 346 20.47 -5.48 3.10
C ARG A 346 21.69 -4.77 3.65
N GLU A 347 22.66 -5.53 4.15
CA GLU A 347 23.95 -5.00 4.58
C GLU A 347 25.00 -5.11 3.46
N ALA A 348 26.18 -4.51 3.66
CA ALA A 348 27.27 -4.61 2.67
C ALA A 348 27.75 -6.05 2.52
N ASN A 349 27.71 -6.76 3.64
CA ASN A 349 27.90 -8.19 3.72
C ASN A 349 26.52 -8.83 3.82
N ASP A 350 26.15 -9.66 2.85
CA ASP A 350 24.85 -10.36 2.85
C ASP A 350 24.64 -11.16 4.15
N GLU A 351 25.73 -11.61 4.77
CA GLU A 351 25.74 -12.38 6.02
C GLU A 351 25.21 -11.61 7.25
N GLU A 352 25.26 -10.28 7.20
CA GLU A 352 24.74 -9.40 8.26
C GLU A 352 23.34 -8.88 7.95
N SER A 353 22.77 -9.25 6.80
CA SER A 353 21.45 -8.80 6.37
C SER A 353 20.36 -9.39 7.27
N TYR A 354 19.30 -8.62 7.47
CA TYR A 354 18.24 -8.97 8.41
C TYR A 354 16.90 -8.42 7.97
N MET A 355 15.83 -9.00 8.50
CA MET A 355 14.47 -8.56 8.34
C MET A 355 13.95 -7.95 9.65
N VAL A 356 13.16 -6.90 9.53
CA VAL A 356 12.42 -6.28 10.63
C VAL A 356 11.00 -6.82 10.60
N LEU A 357 10.70 -7.70 11.55
CA LEU A 357 9.40 -8.31 11.72
C LEU A 357 8.58 -7.55 12.75
N HIS A 358 7.32 -7.36 12.44
CA HIS A 358 6.30 -7.00 13.41
C HIS A 358 5.57 -8.24 13.88
N ILE A 359 5.55 -8.47 15.17
CA ILE A 359 4.74 -9.50 15.83
C ILE A 359 3.91 -8.83 16.93
N PRO A 360 2.92 -9.51 17.54
CA PRO A 360 2.25 -9.08 18.78
C PRO A 360 3.10 -8.20 19.70
N GLU A 361 2.79 -6.90 19.66
CA GLU A 361 3.31 -5.83 20.53
C GLU A 361 4.83 -5.58 20.41
N LYS A 362 5.50 -6.10 19.37
CA LYS A 362 6.98 -6.08 19.31
C LYS A 362 7.49 -5.96 17.89
N ALA A 363 8.61 -5.24 17.76
CA ALA A 363 9.46 -5.29 16.58
C ALA A 363 10.65 -6.21 16.84
N ILE A 364 10.90 -7.13 15.92
CA ILE A 364 11.95 -8.15 16.01
C ILE A 364 12.91 -7.99 14.84
N ARG A 365 14.21 -8.02 15.14
CA ARG A 365 15.26 -8.20 14.13
C ARG A 365 15.46 -9.69 13.92
N TYR A 366 15.33 -10.16 12.69
CA TYR A 366 15.53 -11.55 12.30
C TYR A 366 16.66 -11.65 11.27
N SER A 367 17.73 -12.36 11.59
CA SER A 367 18.87 -12.59 10.71
C SER A 367 18.46 -13.42 9.49
N LEU A 368 18.78 -12.94 8.29
CA LEU A 368 18.48 -13.64 7.04
C LEU A 368 19.46 -14.79 6.75
N LYS A 369 20.60 -14.82 7.45
CA LYS A 369 21.62 -15.86 7.30
C LYS A 369 21.29 -17.12 8.08
N ASP A 370 21.08 -16.98 9.38
CA ASP A 370 21.03 -18.09 10.34
C ASP A 370 19.69 -18.18 11.08
N GLY A 371 18.77 -17.25 10.83
CA GLY A 371 17.46 -17.20 11.48
C GLY A 371 17.50 -16.81 12.96
N SER A 372 18.64 -16.36 13.48
CA SER A 372 18.74 -15.81 14.82
C SER A 372 17.90 -14.54 14.94
N PHE A 373 17.35 -14.24 16.12
CA PHE A 373 16.49 -13.08 16.30
C PHE A 373 16.71 -12.38 17.63
N LYS A 374 16.50 -11.06 17.63
CA LYS A 374 16.53 -10.20 18.82
C LYS A 374 15.38 -9.19 18.80
N LYS A 375 14.82 -8.88 19.98
CA LYS A 375 13.84 -7.80 20.12
C LYS A 375 14.52 -6.46 19.83
N ILE A 376 13.87 -5.61 19.04
CA ILE A 376 14.29 -4.22 18.80
C ILE A 376 13.62 -3.31 19.82
N CYS A 377 12.29 -3.29 19.84
CA CYS A 377 11.49 -2.50 20.76
C CYS A 377 10.12 -3.15 20.99
N ASP A 378 9.45 -2.70 22.05
CA ASP A 378 8.02 -2.96 22.26
C ASP A 378 7.20 -1.94 21.47
N LEU A 379 6.00 -2.32 21.04
CA LEU A 379 5.05 -1.52 20.28
C LEU A 379 3.73 -1.47 21.06
N ASP A 380 3.05 -0.32 21.02
CA ASP A 380 1.81 -0.14 21.78
C ASP A 380 0.73 -1.15 21.37
N ALA A 381 0.16 -1.81 22.38
CA ALA A 381 -0.87 -2.82 22.23
C ALA A 381 -2.24 -2.18 21.95
N ASN A 382 -2.44 -1.62 20.75
CA ASN A 382 -3.80 -1.38 20.29
C ASN A 382 -4.40 -2.71 19.80
N GLU A 383 -5.06 -3.45 20.69
CA GLU A 383 -5.81 -4.68 20.38
C GLU A 383 -6.84 -4.50 19.23
N ALA A 384 -7.20 -3.25 18.92
CA ALA A 384 -8.09 -2.92 17.80
C ALA A 384 -7.40 -2.92 16.42
N GLU A 385 -6.06 -2.83 16.34
CA GLU A 385 -5.31 -2.64 15.08
C GLU A 385 -4.66 -3.92 14.53
N TYR A 386 -4.61 -5.02 15.28
CA TYR A 386 -4.22 -6.33 14.72
C TYR A 386 -5.17 -6.84 13.62
N ARG A 387 -6.37 -6.25 13.51
CA ARG A 387 -7.49 -6.72 12.68
C ARG A 387 -7.60 -6.04 11.32
N SER A 388 -6.72 -5.10 11.01
CA SER A 388 -6.73 -4.35 9.78
C SER A 388 -5.28 -4.07 9.39
N SER A 389 -4.86 -4.70 8.28
CA SER A 389 -3.70 -4.41 7.42
C SER A 389 -2.72 -3.31 7.89
N PRO A 390 -1.40 -3.55 7.86
CA PRO A 390 -0.37 -2.72 8.50
C PRO A 390 -0.36 -1.29 7.95
N ALA A 391 -1.14 -0.42 8.58
CA ALA A 391 -0.97 1.02 8.50
C ALA A 391 0.10 1.51 9.49
N LEU A 392 0.85 0.60 10.12
CA LEU A 392 2.24 0.84 10.45
C LEU A 392 3.00 0.87 9.13
N ILE A 393 2.79 1.96 8.40
CA ILE A 393 3.71 2.46 7.40
C ILE A 393 5.02 2.61 8.17
N LEU A 394 5.86 1.58 8.13
CA LEU A 394 7.26 1.78 8.36
C LEU A 394 7.71 2.67 7.22
N LEU A 395 7.57 3.97 7.45
CA LEU A 395 8.29 4.98 6.70
C LEU A 395 9.72 4.51 6.78
N ALA A 396 10.29 4.19 5.62
CA ALA A 396 11.66 3.75 5.44
C ALA A 396 12.65 4.70 6.15
N TYR A 397 12.76 4.58 7.47
CA TYR A 397 13.63 5.36 8.32
C TYR A 397 15.06 4.81 8.29
N CYS A 398 15.24 3.67 7.60
CA CYS A 398 16.55 3.13 7.26
C CYS A 398 17.28 3.92 6.17
N CYS A 399 16.68 4.97 5.60
CA CYS A 399 17.35 5.88 4.64
C CYS A 399 17.36 7.33 5.12
N VAL A 400 17.43 7.59 6.44
CA VAL A 400 17.95 8.88 6.92
C VAL A 400 19.47 8.79 6.88
N GLY A 401 20.03 8.88 5.67
CA GLY A 401 21.29 9.60 5.56
C GLY A 401 21.03 11.01 6.04
N GLU A 402 21.90 11.57 6.87
CA GLU A 402 21.98 13.01 7.08
C GLU A 402 22.28 13.67 5.72
N PHE A 403 21.25 13.92 4.92
CA PHE A 403 21.39 14.71 3.71
C PHE A 403 20.93 16.14 4.00
N ILE A 404 21.95 16.90 4.40
CA ILE A 404 21.96 18.35 4.51
C ILE A 404 21.91 18.93 3.09
N GLN A 405 20.98 19.87 2.85
CA GLN A 405 20.58 20.51 1.57
C GLN A 405 19.65 19.60 0.72
N THR A 406 18.35 19.88 0.47
CA THR A 406 17.69 21.16 0.12
C THR A 406 16.17 20.95 -0.07
N LEU A 407 15.33 22.01 -0.02
CA LEU A 407 14.16 22.21 -0.92
C LEU A 407 14.44 23.30 -1.99
N SER A 408 15.71 23.62 -2.21
CA SER A 408 16.24 24.70 -3.05
C SER A 408 15.67 26.09 -2.73
N THR A 409 16.30 26.74 -1.75
CA THR A 409 16.55 28.19 -1.68
C THR A 409 15.62 29.12 -2.49
N VAL A 410 14.46 29.52 -1.96
CA VAL A 410 13.93 30.91 -1.97
C VAL A 410 12.86 31.02 -0.86
N SER A 411 13.24 31.51 0.32
CA SER A 411 12.29 32.10 1.30
C SER A 411 12.77 33.49 1.73
N GLN A 412 13.30 34.26 0.79
CA GLN A 412 13.48 35.70 0.93
C GLN A 412 12.94 36.36 -0.33
N GLN A 413 11.62 36.56 -0.37
CA GLN A 413 10.91 37.68 -1.01
C GLN A 413 9.40 37.37 -0.99
N SER A 414 8.77 37.58 0.15
CA SER A 414 7.37 38.03 0.25
C SER A 414 7.03 38.34 1.72
N ARG A 415 7.77 39.28 2.30
CA ARG A 415 7.38 40.08 3.46
C ARG A 415 8.01 41.46 3.30
N GLU A 416 7.50 42.19 2.31
CA GLU A 416 7.22 43.63 2.39
C GLU A 416 5.90 43.86 1.65
#